data_AF-A0A2D4XFM2-F1
#
_entry.id   AF-A0A2D4XFM2-F1
#
_cell.length_a   1.000
_cell.length_b   1.000
_cell.length_c   1.000
_cell.angle_alpha   90.00
_cell.angle_beta   90.00
_cell.angle_gamma   90.00
#
_symmetry.space_group_name_H-M   'P 1'
#
loop_
_entity.id
_entity.type
_entity.pdbx_description
1 polymer ?
#
loop_
_entity_poly.entity_id
_entity_poly.type
_entity_poly.pdbx_seq_one_letter_code
_entity_poly.pdbx_strand_id
1 'polypeptide(L)'
;MKKFNLFLQDDKTQGKVSSVLLFIAWAYEIPDFEFAILDKVMAFIGAVALANVILLSYKLIEHKDLPSNWQNGIAMIAATMLISGLLEVGAPVEDPALRVFFFFFLITVITYTAIADGVIPDVWRYVTIAGAVPLLIALGEDVFVGTDNLAILWVGYLIFTVGFPAGNYVAWNNYKE
;
A
#
# COMPACT_ATOMS: atom_id res chain seq x y z
N MET A 1 0.28 10.09 -27.55
CA MET A 1 1.31 10.24 -26.49
C MET A 1 0.75 10.30 -25.07
N LYS A 2 -0.47 10.82 -24.79
CA LYS A 2 -1.06 10.78 -23.43
C LYS A 2 -1.19 9.36 -22.82
N LYS A 3 -1.47 8.34 -23.63
CA LYS A 3 -1.66 6.94 -23.18
C LYS A 3 -0.48 6.32 -22.40
N PHE A 4 0.74 6.84 -22.57
CA PHE A 4 1.95 6.28 -21.93
C PHE A 4 2.54 7.17 -20.83
N ASN A 5 1.92 8.31 -20.52
CA ASN A 5 2.38 9.13 -19.41
C ASN A 5 1.62 8.71 -18.14
N LEU A 6 2.31 8.01 -17.24
CA LEU A 6 1.77 7.47 -15.98
C LEU A 6 1.08 8.54 -15.12
N PHE A 7 1.47 9.81 -15.26
CA PHE A 7 0.96 10.94 -14.47
C PHE A 7 -0.14 11.75 -15.18
N LEU A 8 -0.50 11.41 -16.44
CA LEU A 8 -1.55 12.09 -17.21
C LEU A 8 -2.66 11.12 -17.66
N GLN A 9 -2.75 9.97 -17.00
CA GLN A 9 -3.84 9.01 -17.18
C GLN A 9 -5.06 9.44 -16.37
N ASP A 10 -6.24 8.97 -16.76
CA ASP A 10 -7.44 9.08 -15.92
C ASP A 10 -7.27 8.28 -14.62
N ASP A 11 -8.00 8.67 -13.57
CA ASP A 11 -7.84 8.07 -12.24
C ASP A 11 -8.06 6.56 -12.25
N LYS A 12 -9.02 6.09 -13.06
CA LYS A 12 -9.34 4.67 -13.19
C LYS A 12 -8.16 3.89 -13.75
N THR A 13 -7.57 4.37 -14.84
CA THR A 13 -6.38 3.74 -15.43
C THR A 13 -5.20 3.81 -14.47
N GLN A 14 -4.95 4.97 -13.85
CA GLN A 14 -3.84 5.16 -12.93
C GLN A 14 -3.96 4.26 -11.69
N GLY A 15 -5.17 4.13 -11.12
CA GLY A 15 -5.46 3.28 -9.97
C GLY A 15 -5.24 1.79 -10.28
N LYS A 16 -5.69 1.32 -11.46
CA LYS A 16 -5.45 -0.05 -11.90
C LYS A 16 -3.97 -0.34 -12.12
N VAL A 17 -3.27 0.53 -12.85
CA VAL A 17 -1.84 0.36 -13.16
C VAL A 17 -1.02 0.38 -11.88
N SER A 18 -1.28 1.32 -10.97
CA SER A 18 -0.57 1.41 -9.69
C SER A 18 -0.83 0.16 -8.84
N SER A 19 -2.04 -0.38 -8.83
CA SER A 19 -2.34 -1.64 -8.12
C SER A 19 -1.54 -2.82 -8.68
N VAL A 20 -1.42 -2.94 -10.02
CA VAL A 20 -0.63 -4.02 -10.64
C VAL A 20 0.87 -3.85 -10.35
N LEU A 21 1.39 -2.64 -10.48
CA LEU A 21 2.80 -2.34 -10.20
C LEU A 21 3.15 -2.60 -8.74
N LEU A 22 2.24 -2.26 -7.82
CA LEU A 22 2.40 -2.55 -6.39
C LEU A 22 2.49 -4.05 -6.12
N PHE A 23 1.57 -4.83 -6.69
CA PHE A 23 1.62 -6.29 -6.59
C PHE A 23 2.95 -6.85 -7.10
N ILE A 24 3.40 -6.41 -8.29
CA ILE A 24 4.65 -6.89 -8.88
C ILE A 24 5.86 -6.54 -7.99
N ALA A 25 5.93 -5.31 -7.50
CA ALA A 25 7.03 -4.85 -6.66
C ALA A 25 7.11 -5.64 -5.34
N TRP A 26 6.00 -5.80 -4.63
CA TRP A 26 5.96 -6.57 -3.38
C TRP A 26 6.13 -8.08 -3.60
N ALA A 27 5.58 -8.63 -4.68
CA ALA A 27 5.78 -10.04 -4.99
C ALA A 27 7.24 -10.37 -5.36
N TYR A 28 7.99 -9.40 -5.88
CA TYR A 28 9.41 -9.54 -6.19
C TYR A 28 10.28 -9.74 -4.93
N GLU A 29 9.89 -9.17 -3.79
CA GLU A 29 10.62 -9.31 -2.52
C GLU A 29 10.49 -10.72 -1.90
N ILE A 30 9.46 -11.49 -2.26
CA ILE A 30 9.19 -12.82 -1.70
C ILE A 30 10.30 -13.86 -2.00
N PRO A 31 10.73 -14.05 -3.27
CA PRO A 31 11.78 -15.02 -3.60
C PRO A 31 13.20 -14.59 -3.25
N ASP A 32 13.40 -13.39 -2.69
CA ASP A 32 14.70 -12.84 -2.26
C ASP A 32 15.80 -12.97 -3.34
N PHE A 33 15.54 -12.38 -4.52
CA PHE A 33 16.50 -12.42 -5.61
C PHE A 33 17.71 -11.52 -5.34
N GLU A 34 18.92 -12.00 -5.58
CA GLU A 34 20.16 -11.24 -5.37
C GLU A 34 20.54 -10.36 -6.59
N PHE A 35 19.61 -9.51 -7.06
CA PHE A 35 19.85 -8.59 -8.19
C PHE A 35 19.78 -7.13 -7.75
N ALA A 36 20.88 -6.60 -7.22
CA ALA A 36 20.95 -5.25 -6.63
C ALA A 36 20.33 -4.10 -7.45
N ILE A 37 20.43 -4.14 -8.79
CA ILE A 37 19.79 -3.12 -9.64
C ILE A 37 18.27 -3.30 -9.70
N LEU A 38 17.81 -4.54 -9.75
CA LEU A 38 16.40 -4.88 -9.81
C LEU A 38 15.73 -4.60 -8.46
N ASP A 39 16.42 -4.82 -7.34
CA ASP A 39 15.94 -4.49 -5.99
C ASP A 39 15.62 -3.00 -5.89
N LYS A 40 16.55 -2.13 -6.34
CA LYS A 40 16.34 -0.67 -6.35
C LYS A 40 15.21 -0.24 -7.28
N VAL A 41 15.10 -0.88 -8.46
CA VAL A 41 14.03 -0.58 -9.42
C VAL A 41 12.67 -0.99 -8.87
N MET A 42 12.57 -2.17 -8.26
CA MET A 42 11.32 -2.68 -7.68
C MET A 42 10.92 -1.88 -6.44
N ALA A 43 11.85 -1.53 -5.56
CA ALA A 43 11.60 -0.64 -4.44
C ALA A 43 11.08 0.73 -4.91
N PHE A 44 11.68 1.32 -5.95
CA PHE A 44 11.22 2.59 -6.53
C PHE A 44 9.81 2.48 -7.11
N ILE A 45 9.56 1.44 -7.91
CA ILE A 45 8.24 1.18 -8.51
C ILE A 45 7.21 0.96 -7.40
N GLY A 46 7.54 0.18 -6.38
CA GLY A 46 6.69 -0.11 -5.22
C GLY A 46 6.33 1.16 -4.46
N ALA A 47 7.30 2.03 -4.16
CA ALA A 47 7.07 3.29 -3.46
C ALA A 47 6.10 4.22 -4.22
N VAL A 48 6.33 4.40 -5.52
CA VAL A 48 5.47 5.23 -6.39
C VAL A 48 4.07 4.63 -6.52
N ALA A 49 3.99 3.31 -6.73
CA ALA A 49 2.74 2.59 -6.87
C ALA A 49 1.92 2.63 -5.57
N LEU A 50 2.55 2.39 -4.43
CA LEU A 50 1.93 2.47 -3.10
C LEU A 50 1.34 3.84 -2.84
N ALA A 51 2.14 4.89 -3.05
CA ALA A 51 1.70 6.27 -2.86
C ALA A 51 0.50 6.61 -3.74
N ASN A 52 0.51 6.21 -5.01
CA ASN A 52 -0.63 6.40 -5.92
C ASN A 52 -1.86 5.61 -5.47
N VAL A 53 -1.72 4.35 -5.07
CA VAL A 53 -2.83 3.53 -4.55
C VAL A 53 -3.46 4.20 -3.34
N ILE A 54 -2.65 4.69 -2.40
CA ILE A 54 -3.13 5.40 -1.21
C ILE A 54 -3.84 6.69 -1.61
N LEU A 55 -3.21 7.54 -2.43
CA LEU A 55 -3.77 8.84 -2.82
C LEU A 55 -5.12 8.69 -3.54
N LEU A 56 -5.19 7.74 -4.47
CA LEU A 56 -6.38 7.44 -5.25
C LEU A 56 -7.47 6.76 -4.41
N SER A 57 -7.12 6.12 -3.28
CA SER A 57 -8.09 5.47 -2.40
C SER A 57 -9.20 6.41 -1.94
N TYR A 58 -8.90 7.71 -1.77
CA TYR A 58 -9.92 8.70 -1.42
C TYR A 58 -11.05 8.76 -2.44
N LYS A 59 -10.75 8.81 -3.75
CA LYS A 59 -11.75 8.87 -4.81
C LYS A 59 -12.68 7.66 -4.83
N LEU A 60 -12.17 6.49 -4.44
CA LEU A 60 -13.00 5.28 -4.33
C LEU A 60 -14.07 5.41 -3.24
N ILE A 61 -13.82 6.18 -2.19
CA ILE A 61 -14.70 6.28 -1.00
C ILE A 61 -15.23 7.69 -0.74
N GLU A 62 -14.99 8.67 -1.62
CA GLU A 62 -15.37 10.08 -1.40
C GLU A 62 -16.87 10.30 -1.19
N HIS A 63 -17.69 9.35 -1.66
CA HIS A 63 -19.14 9.34 -1.49
C HIS A 63 -19.60 8.73 -0.16
N LYS A 64 -18.69 8.25 0.70
CA LYS A 64 -18.97 7.55 1.96
C LYS A 64 -18.87 8.50 3.17
N ASP A 65 -19.74 9.51 3.25
CA ASP A 65 -19.88 10.45 4.40
C ASP A 65 -18.61 10.62 5.27
N LEU A 66 -17.53 11.10 4.64
CA LEU A 66 -16.21 11.18 5.26
C LEU A 66 -16.02 12.52 5.97
N PRO A 67 -15.27 12.56 7.09
CA PRO A 67 -14.79 13.81 7.64
C PRO A 67 -14.02 14.63 6.59
N SER A 68 -14.20 15.95 6.63
CA SER A 68 -13.63 16.86 5.62
C SER A 68 -12.10 16.84 5.53
N ASN A 69 -11.40 16.42 6.60
CA ASN A 69 -9.95 16.31 6.65
C ASN A 69 -9.41 14.96 6.13
N TRP A 70 -10.27 14.01 5.79
CA TRP A 70 -9.85 12.67 5.37
C TRP A 70 -8.97 12.70 4.11
N GLN A 71 -9.34 13.51 3.11
CA GLN A 71 -8.56 13.68 1.88
C GLN A 71 -7.13 14.14 2.18
N ASN A 72 -6.97 15.09 3.10
CA ASN A 72 -5.66 15.59 3.50
C ASN A 72 -4.86 14.52 4.23
N GLY A 73 -5.50 13.75 5.12
CA GLY A 73 -4.88 12.63 5.82
C GLY A 73 -4.34 11.58 4.86
N ILE A 74 -5.14 11.17 3.87
CA ILE A 74 -4.72 10.22 2.82
C ILE A 74 -3.55 10.78 2.00
N ALA A 75 -3.59 12.06 1.61
CA ALA A 75 -2.51 12.69 0.88
C ALA A 75 -1.20 12.74 1.69
N MET A 76 -1.28 13.04 3.00
CA MET A 76 -0.12 13.02 3.89
C MET A 76 0.48 11.62 3.98
N ILE A 77 -0.34 10.58 4.18
CA ILE A 77 0.14 9.19 4.27
C ILE A 77 0.77 8.75 2.94
N ALA A 78 0.14 9.07 1.81
CA ALA A 78 0.72 8.79 0.49
C ALA A 78 2.09 9.44 0.32
N ALA A 79 2.24 10.70 0.71
CA ALA A 79 3.51 11.42 0.64
C ALA A 79 4.57 10.81 1.58
N THR A 80 4.20 10.47 2.81
CA THR A 80 5.10 9.84 3.78
C THR A 80 5.58 8.47 3.27
N MET A 81 4.68 7.64 2.75
CA MET A 81 5.03 6.34 2.17
C MET A 81 5.93 6.47 0.94
N LEU A 82 5.67 7.47 0.08
CA LEU A 82 6.55 7.76 -1.04
C LEU A 82 7.95 8.13 -0.59
N ILE A 83 8.08 9.06 0.36
CA ILE A 83 9.38 9.50 0.88
C ILE A 83 10.11 8.33 1.54
N SER A 84 9.42 7.54 2.38
CA SER A 84 9.99 6.35 3.03
C SER A 84 10.57 5.37 2.01
N GLY A 85 9.77 4.98 1.02
CA GLY A 85 10.25 4.03 -0.01
C GLY A 85 11.35 4.60 -0.90
N LEU A 86 11.33 5.91 -1.20
CA LEU A 86 12.42 6.54 -1.97
C LEU A 86 13.74 6.64 -1.17
N LEU A 87 13.66 6.79 0.16
CA LEU A 87 14.85 6.74 1.02
C LEU A 87 15.49 5.35 0.96
N GLU A 88 14.69 4.28 1.06
CA GLU A 88 15.15 2.90 0.97
C GLU A 88 15.84 2.57 -0.37
N VAL A 89 15.40 3.19 -1.48
CA VAL A 89 16.06 3.05 -2.80
C VAL A 89 17.46 3.65 -2.82
N GLY A 90 17.62 4.84 -2.22
CA GLY A 90 18.85 5.62 -2.28
C GLY A 90 19.93 5.11 -1.33
N ALA A 91 19.51 4.77 -0.11
CA ALA A 91 20.34 4.13 0.90
C ALA A 91 19.38 3.32 1.79
N PRO A 92 19.42 1.98 1.80
CA PRO A 92 18.59 1.20 2.70
C PRO A 92 18.96 1.59 4.13
N VAL A 93 18.14 2.44 4.74
CA VAL A 93 18.32 2.85 6.11
C VAL A 93 17.54 1.83 6.93
N GLU A 94 18.24 0.99 7.69
CA GLU A 94 17.61 0.29 8.80
C GLU A 94 17.31 1.31 9.90
N ASP A 95 16.34 2.19 9.66
CA ASP A 95 15.86 3.16 10.64
C ASP A 95 14.54 2.66 11.22
N PRO A 96 14.52 2.26 12.50
CA PRO A 96 13.29 1.93 13.22
C PRO A 96 12.22 3.03 13.13
N ALA A 97 12.60 4.30 12.91
CA ALA A 97 11.67 5.40 12.72
C ALA A 97 10.81 5.25 11.46
N LEU A 98 11.32 4.60 10.39
CA LEU A 98 10.54 4.34 9.19
C LEU A 98 9.43 3.31 9.44
N ARG A 99 9.68 2.34 10.33
CA ARG A 99 8.71 1.29 10.72
C ARG A 99 7.47 1.86 11.40
N VAL A 100 7.61 2.98 12.12
CA VAL A 100 6.47 3.72 12.72
C VAL A 100 5.51 4.21 11.64
N PHE A 101 6.00 4.66 10.48
CA PHE A 101 5.14 5.11 9.40
C PHE A 101 4.37 3.96 8.76
N PHE A 102 5.00 2.79 8.59
CA PHE A 102 4.32 1.58 8.13
C PHE A 102 3.25 1.11 9.12
N PHE A 103 3.51 1.20 10.43
CA PHE A 103 2.51 0.92 11.46
C PHE A 103 1.27 1.82 11.31
N PHE A 104 1.46 3.14 11.18
CA PHE A 104 0.34 4.06 10.94
C PHE A 104 -0.38 3.81 9.62
N PHE A 105 0.36 3.51 8.55
CA PHE A 105 -0.21 3.14 7.26
C PHE A 105 -1.15 1.94 7.38
N LEU A 106 -0.79 0.89 8.12
CA LEU A 106 -1.64 -0.29 8.30
C LEU A 106 -2.94 0.02 9.05
N ILE A 107 -2.90 0.89 10.06
CA ILE A 107 -4.13 1.39 10.72
C ILE A 107 -5.05 2.07 9.71
N THR A 108 -4.47 2.92 8.85
CA THR A 108 -5.23 3.59 7.79
C THR A 108 -5.79 2.60 6.78
N VAL A 109 -5.03 1.58 6.38
CA VAL A 109 -5.52 0.55 5.44
C VAL A 109 -6.68 -0.22 6.04
N ILE A 110 -6.60 -0.63 7.31
CA ILE A 110 -7.70 -1.33 7.98
C ILE A 110 -8.95 -0.43 8.02
N THR A 111 -8.79 0.85 8.37
CA THR A 111 -9.90 1.81 8.44
C THR A 111 -10.51 2.07 7.06
N TYR A 112 -9.67 2.32 6.06
CA TYR A 112 -10.06 2.46 4.64
C TYR A 112 -10.85 1.24 4.16
N THR A 113 -10.34 0.05 4.44
CA THR A 113 -10.96 -1.21 4.02
C THR A 113 -12.32 -1.42 4.67
N ALA A 114 -12.49 -0.99 5.93
CA ALA A 114 -13.78 -0.99 6.60
C ALA A 114 -14.78 -0.02 5.92
N ILE A 115 -14.37 1.21 5.64
CA ILE A 115 -15.18 2.24 4.99
C ILE A 115 -15.56 1.86 3.54
N ALA A 116 -14.67 1.17 2.83
CA ALA A 116 -14.85 0.76 1.44
C ALA A 116 -15.90 -0.36 1.23
N ASP A 117 -16.84 -0.52 2.16
CA ASP A 117 -17.97 -1.43 2.04
C ASP A 117 -18.80 -1.15 0.79
N GLY A 118 -19.09 -2.19 0.01
CA GLY A 118 -19.77 -2.06 -1.29
C GLY A 118 -18.94 -1.39 -2.40
N VAL A 119 -17.70 -0.96 -2.13
CA VAL A 119 -16.76 -0.40 -3.12
C VAL A 119 -15.70 -1.45 -3.48
N ILE A 120 -15.02 -1.98 -2.46
CA ILE A 120 -14.12 -3.13 -2.61
C ILE A 120 -14.95 -4.40 -2.30
N PRO A 121 -14.92 -5.45 -3.14
CA PRO A 121 -15.61 -6.69 -2.82
C PRO A 121 -15.11 -7.33 -1.52
N ASP A 122 -16.02 -7.96 -0.78
CA ASP A 122 -15.75 -8.46 0.58
C ASP A 122 -14.58 -9.44 0.66
N VAL A 123 -14.42 -10.32 -0.33
CA VAL A 123 -13.28 -11.24 -0.38
C VAL A 123 -11.95 -10.48 -0.30
N TRP A 124 -11.81 -9.38 -1.03
CA TRP A 124 -10.57 -8.61 -1.04
C TRP A 124 -10.42 -7.73 0.20
N ARG A 125 -11.53 -7.24 0.76
CA ARG A 125 -11.52 -6.53 2.05
C ARG A 125 -11.02 -7.44 3.17
N TYR A 126 -11.55 -8.66 3.27
CA TYR A 126 -11.16 -9.61 4.30
C TYR A 126 -9.73 -10.11 4.11
N VAL A 127 -9.29 -10.40 2.88
CA VAL A 127 -7.88 -10.78 2.63
C VAL A 127 -6.95 -9.63 3.00
N THR A 128 -7.29 -8.38 2.64
CA THR A 128 -6.50 -7.20 3.04
C THR A 128 -6.38 -7.08 4.56
N ILE A 129 -7.49 -7.17 5.29
CA ILE A 129 -7.50 -7.09 6.77
C ILE A 129 -6.73 -8.27 7.38
N ALA A 130 -6.92 -9.49 6.85
CA ALA A 130 -6.24 -10.69 7.33
C ALA A 130 -4.71 -10.62 7.14
N GLY A 131 -4.22 -9.88 6.14
CA GLY A 131 -2.79 -9.58 5.99
C GLY A 131 -2.33 -8.40 6.84
N ALA A 132 -3.11 -7.33 6.90
CA ALA A 132 -2.75 -6.10 7.60
C ALA A 132 -2.68 -6.26 9.12
N VAL A 133 -3.56 -7.07 9.73
CA VAL A 133 -3.60 -7.26 11.19
C VAL A 133 -2.34 -7.94 11.73
N PRO A 134 -1.88 -9.09 11.18
CA PRO A 134 -0.60 -9.68 11.58
C PRO A 134 0.59 -8.72 11.40
N LEU A 135 0.63 -7.98 10.29
CA LEU A 135 1.67 -6.96 10.06
C LEU A 135 1.63 -5.86 11.13
N LEU A 136 0.44 -5.38 11.47
CA LEU A 136 0.27 -4.35 12.49
C LEU A 136 0.73 -4.84 13.87
N ILE A 137 0.42 -6.09 14.21
CA ILE A 137 0.87 -6.70 15.47
C ILE A 137 2.39 -6.83 15.48
N ALA A 138 2.99 -7.40 14.43
CA ALA A 138 4.44 -7.61 14.38
C ALA A 138 5.22 -6.29 14.38
N LEU A 139 4.78 -5.28 13.62
CA LEU A 139 5.38 -3.95 13.66
C LEU A 139 5.12 -3.25 15.00
N GLY A 140 3.97 -3.46 15.63
CA GLY A 140 3.68 -2.93 16.96
C GLY A 140 4.59 -3.52 18.04
N GLU A 141 4.84 -4.83 18.02
CA GLU A 141 5.79 -5.49 18.90
C GLU A 141 7.21 -4.93 18.71
N ASP A 142 7.65 -4.76 17.48
CA ASP A 142 8.95 -4.18 17.18
C ASP A 142 9.05 -2.70 17.65
N VAL A 143 8.08 -1.86 17.28
CA VAL A 143 8.09 -0.42 17.59
C VAL A 143 7.93 -0.12 19.08
N PHE A 144 7.04 -0.83 19.78
CA PHE A 144 6.67 -0.48 21.16
C PHE A 144 7.30 -1.37 22.23
N VAL A 145 7.74 -2.58 21.86
CA VAL A 145 8.30 -3.57 22.80
C VAL A 145 9.76 -3.88 22.49
N GLY A 146 10.21 -3.67 21.25
CA GLY A 146 11.59 -3.95 20.81
C GLY A 146 11.82 -5.44 20.54
N THR A 147 10.77 -6.18 20.18
CA THR A 147 10.85 -7.61 19.84
C THR A 147 10.44 -7.85 18.40
N ASP A 148 11.25 -8.59 17.65
CA ASP A 148 10.95 -8.94 16.26
C ASP A 148 10.18 -10.26 16.15
N ASN A 149 8.95 -10.20 15.64
CA ASN A 149 8.12 -11.38 15.35
C ASN A 149 8.05 -11.66 13.86
N LEU A 150 9.19 -12.07 13.31
CA LEU A 150 9.37 -12.23 11.87
C LEU A 150 8.38 -13.22 11.24
N ALA A 151 8.00 -14.30 11.95
CA ALA A 151 7.07 -15.29 11.40
C ALA A 151 5.66 -14.71 11.16
N ILE A 152 5.13 -13.95 12.12
CA ILE A 152 3.83 -13.29 11.99
C ILE A 152 3.91 -12.19 10.93
N LEU A 153 5.02 -11.45 10.90
CA LEU A 153 5.28 -10.43 9.88
C LEU A 153 5.23 -11.03 8.47
N TRP A 154 5.94 -12.14 8.23
CA TRP A 154 5.96 -12.80 6.93
C TRP A 154 4.59 -13.34 6.49
N VAL A 155 3.84 -13.97 7.39
CA VAL A 155 2.48 -14.45 7.06
C VAL A 155 1.57 -13.29 6.70
N GLY A 156 1.61 -12.21 7.48
CA GLY A 156 0.88 -10.98 7.19
C GLY A 156 1.26 -10.39 5.84
N TYR A 157 2.56 -10.27 5.57
CA TYR A 157 3.11 -9.74 4.32
C TYR A 157 2.60 -10.52 3.11
N LEU A 158 2.70 -11.85 3.10
CA LEU A 158 2.27 -12.68 1.97
C LEU A 158 0.79 -12.49 1.62
N ILE A 159 -0.08 -12.46 2.63
CA ILE A 159 -1.52 -12.26 2.44
C ILE A 159 -1.80 -10.83 1.97
N PHE A 160 -1.13 -9.84 2.58
CA PHE A 160 -1.31 -8.43 2.29
C PHE A 160 -0.85 -8.06 0.88
N THR A 161 0.28 -8.63 0.43
CA THR A 161 0.85 -8.47 -0.91
C THR A 161 -0.14 -8.82 -2.00
N VAL A 162 -1.03 -9.80 -1.76
CA VAL A 162 -2.11 -10.14 -2.70
C VAL A 162 -3.34 -9.29 -2.44
N GLY A 163 -3.81 -9.23 -1.18
CA GLY A 163 -5.10 -8.66 -0.81
C GLY A 163 -5.23 -7.18 -1.14
N PHE A 164 -4.27 -6.37 -0.70
CA PHE A 164 -4.37 -4.92 -0.81
C PHE A 164 -4.28 -4.44 -2.28
N PRO A 165 -3.31 -4.91 -3.10
CA PRO A 165 -3.26 -4.55 -4.51
C PRO A 165 -4.45 -5.09 -5.31
N ALA A 166 -4.85 -6.35 -5.11
CA ALA A 166 -5.96 -6.94 -5.87
C ALA A 166 -7.30 -6.27 -5.53
N GLY A 167 -7.55 -5.95 -4.26
CA GLY A 167 -8.75 -5.25 -3.84
C GLY A 167 -8.90 -3.88 -4.49
N ASN A 168 -7.81 -3.09 -4.48
CA ASN A 168 -7.80 -1.78 -5.14
C ASN A 168 -7.94 -1.90 -6.66
N TYR A 169 -7.28 -2.88 -7.30
CA TYR A 169 -7.44 -3.13 -8.73
C TYR A 169 -8.90 -3.41 -9.10
N VAL A 170 -9.57 -4.29 -8.35
CA VAL A 170 -10.95 -4.67 -8.63
C VAL A 170 -11.91 -3.51 -8.38
N ALA A 171 -11.71 -2.73 -7.32
CA ALA A 171 -12.50 -1.52 -7.07
C ALA A 171 -12.38 -0.53 -8.24
N TRP A 172 -11.15 -0.23 -8.70
CA TRP A 172 -10.94 0.64 -9.86
C TRP A 172 -11.50 0.05 -11.15
N ASN A 173 -11.42 -1.26 -11.36
CA ASN A 173 -12.01 -1.89 -12.53
C ASN A 173 -13.53 -1.67 -12.63
N ASN A 174 -14.19 -1.67 -11.48
CA ASN A 174 -15.64 -1.48 -11.36
C ASN A 174 -16.05 -0.01 -11.18
N TYR A 175 -15.10 0.89 -10.94
CA TYR A 175 -15.33 2.33 -10.77
C TYR A 175 -15.98 2.93 -12.03
N LYS A 176 -16.98 3.77 -11.81
CA LYS A 176 -17.68 4.56 -12.82
C LYS A 176 -17.48 6.02 -12.46
N GLU A 177 -16.95 6.79 -13.41
CA GLU A 177 -16.81 8.25 -13.31
C GLU A 177 -18.17 8.94 -13.25
#